data_AF-A0A804PZ53-F1
#
_entry.id   AF-A0A804PZ53-F1
#
_cell.length_a   1.000
_cell.length_b   1.000
_cell.length_c   1.000
_cell.angle_alpha   90.00
_cell.angle_beta   90.00
_cell.angle_gamma   90.00
#
_symmetry.space_group_name_H-M   'P 1'
#
loop_
_entity.id
_entity.type
_entity.pdbx_description
1 polymer ?
#
loop_
_entity_poly.entity_id
_entity_poly.type
_entity_poly.pdbx_seq_one_letter_code
_entity_poly.pdbx_strand_id
1 'polypeptide(L)'
;MVSKEQNKRGALHEKLKILRSVTHSHAGDKVSIIADASSYIKELKQKIAKLSQEMASSSPQHATTGVCQQQPSSSSEVVVDGGLIIDAHAVEQAVVQAIKNCPAN
;
A
#
# COMPACT_ATOMS: atom_id res chain seq x y z
N MET A 1 2.64 -48.54 17.22
CA MET A 1 2.02 -47.57 16.29
C MET A 1 1.46 -46.43 17.12
N VAL A 2 1.79 -45.17 16.82
CA VAL A 2 1.25 -44.01 17.57
C VAL A 2 -0.21 -43.79 17.17
N SER A 3 -1.10 -43.55 18.15
CA SER A 3 -2.52 -43.31 17.87
C SER A 3 -2.72 -41.99 17.11
N LYS A 4 -3.78 -41.90 16.28
CA LYS A 4 -4.13 -40.66 15.55
C LYS A 4 -4.20 -39.43 16.48
N GLU A 5 -4.72 -39.61 17.69
CA GLU A 5 -4.81 -38.54 18.69
C GLU A 5 -3.45 -38.09 19.23
N GLN A 6 -2.54 -39.04 19.48
CA GLN A 6 -1.18 -38.71 19.94
C GLN A 6 -0.41 -37.92 18.86
N ASN A 7 -0.60 -38.28 17.59
CA ASN A 7 -0.03 -37.53 16.47
C ASN A 7 -0.57 -36.08 16.43
N LYS A 8 -1.90 -35.89 16.55
CA LYS A 8 -2.51 -34.55 16.61
C LYS A 8 -1.94 -33.70 17.75
N ARG A 9 -1.79 -34.28 18.95
CA ARG A 9 -1.20 -33.56 20.10
C ARG A 9 0.26 -33.20 19.87
N GLY A 10 1.04 -34.10 19.26
CA GLY A 10 2.43 -33.83 18.88
C GLY A 10 2.54 -32.70 17.86
N ALA A 11 1.73 -32.74 16.80
CA ALA A 11 1.69 -31.70 15.78
C ALA A 11 1.28 -30.33 16.36
N LEU A 12 0.30 -30.29 17.27
CA LEU A 12 -0.09 -29.07 17.97
C LEU A 12 1.06 -28.50 18.82
N HIS A 13 1.76 -29.37 19.54
CA HIS A 13 2.88 -28.96 20.39
C HIS A 13 4.00 -28.32 19.57
N GLU A 14 4.34 -28.91 18.42
CA GLU A 14 5.36 -28.35 17.53
C GLU A 14 4.95 -26.99 16.95
N LYS A 15 3.68 -26.86 16.52
CA LYS A 15 3.14 -25.56 16.06
C LYS A 15 3.22 -24.48 17.14
N LEU A 16 2.92 -24.82 18.39
CA LEU A 16 3.03 -23.88 19.51
C LEU A 16 4.47 -23.51 19.84
N LYS A 17 5.41 -24.47 19.73
CA LYS A 17 6.85 -24.21 19.92
C LYS A 17 7.38 -23.25 18.85
N ILE A 18 7.00 -23.46 17.59
CA ILE A 18 7.34 -22.54 16.49
C ILE A 18 6.74 -21.17 16.76
N LEU A 19 5.44 -21.10 17.09
CA LEU A 19 4.75 -19.84 17.39
C LEU A 19 5.48 -19.06 18.50
N ARG A 20 5.78 -19.73 19.62
CA ARG A 20 6.54 -19.14 20.74
C ARG A 20 7.90 -18.59 20.31
N SER A 21 8.62 -19.31 19.46
CA SER A 21 9.93 -18.89 18.97
C SER A 21 9.84 -17.64 18.10
N VAL A 22 8.90 -17.59 17.15
CA VAL A 22 8.79 -16.45 16.23
C VAL A 22 8.24 -15.20 16.92
N THR A 23 7.42 -15.38 17.95
CA THR A 23 6.88 -14.26 18.75
C THR A 23 7.77 -13.88 19.93
N HIS A 24 8.93 -14.52 20.10
CA HIS A 24 9.86 -14.29 21.20
C HIS A 24 9.21 -14.40 22.59
N SER A 25 8.18 -15.25 22.70
CA SER A 25 7.48 -15.47 23.96
C SER A 25 8.29 -16.41 24.86
N HIS A 26 8.35 -16.07 26.15
CA HIS A 26 8.95 -16.94 27.18
C HIS A 26 7.90 -17.78 27.91
N ALA A 27 6.65 -17.75 27.47
CA ALA A 27 5.56 -18.46 28.12
C ALA A 27 5.72 -19.99 28.05
N GLY A 28 5.34 -20.64 29.15
CA GLY A 28 5.30 -22.11 29.27
C GLY A 28 3.94 -22.72 28.94
N ASP A 29 2.86 -21.96 29.10
CA ASP A 29 1.50 -22.42 28.86
C ASP A 29 0.95 -21.96 27.51
N LYS A 30 -0.03 -22.71 26.98
CA LYS A 30 -0.56 -22.48 25.62
C LYS A 30 -1.33 -21.17 25.50
N VAL A 31 -2.01 -20.76 26.58
CA VAL A 31 -2.89 -19.58 26.56
C VAL A 31 -2.04 -18.33 26.49
N SER A 32 -1.01 -18.24 27.34
CA SER A 32 -0.05 -17.14 27.34
C SER A 32 0.74 -17.07 26.02
N ILE A 33 1.17 -18.21 25.44
CA ILE A 33 1.81 -18.20 24.10
C ILE A 33 0.91 -17.55 23.05
N ILE A 34 -0.40 -17.86 23.06
CA ILE A 34 -1.37 -17.28 22.11
C ILE A 34 -1.63 -15.80 22.42
N ALA A 35 -1.72 -15.43 23.69
CA ALA A 35 -1.91 -14.05 24.12
C ALA A 35 -0.72 -13.18 23.69
N ASP A 36 0.50 -13.63 23.95
CA ASP A 36 1.74 -12.96 23.54
C ASP A 36 1.80 -12.81 22.02
N ALA A 37 1.48 -13.89 21.28
CA ALA A 37 1.42 -13.84 19.82
C ALA A 37 0.41 -12.80 19.31
N SER A 38 -0.74 -12.70 19.98
CA SER A 38 -1.79 -11.74 19.64
C SER A 38 -1.34 -10.30 19.88
N SER A 39 -0.61 -10.06 20.99
CA SER A 39 0.00 -8.77 21.29
C SER A 39 1.08 -8.40 20.27
N TYR A 40 1.97 -9.34 19.95
CA TYR A 40 3.05 -9.14 18.98
C TYR A 40 2.52 -8.71 17.60
N ILE A 41 1.44 -9.36 17.11
CA ILE A 41 0.80 -8.97 15.85
C ILE A 41 0.27 -7.54 15.91
N LYS A 42 -0.34 -7.12 17.03
CA LYS A 42 -0.84 -5.74 17.19
C LYS A 42 0.31 -4.74 17.16
N GLU A 43 1.39 -5.02 17.90
CA GLU A 43 2.57 -4.16 17.93
C GLU A 43 3.21 -4.01 16.54
N LEU A 44 3.33 -5.11 15.78
CA LEU A 44 3.86 -5.06 14.42
C LEU A 44 2.98 -4.20 13.50
N LYS A 45 1.66 -4.37 13.58
CA LYS A 45 0.72 -3.53 12.80
C LYS A 45 0.87 -2.06 13.15
N GLN A 46 1.00 -1.72 14.42
CA GLN A 46 1.21 -0.34 14.87
C GLN A 46 2.55 0.23 14.38
N LYS A 47 3.63 -0.55 14.44
CA LYS A 47 4.95 -0.15 13.92
C LYS A 47 4.91 0.12 12.42
N ILE A 48 4.25 -0.73 11.63
CA ILE A 48 4.07 -0.52 10.19
C ILE A 48 3.29 0.77 9.91
N ALA A 49 2.17 0.99 10.62
CA ALA A 49 1.36 2.19 10.44
C ALA A 49 2.15 3.47 10.76
N LYS A 50 2.89 3.47 11.87
CA LYS A 50 3.73 4.61 12.29
C LYS A 50 4.83 4.89 11.26
N LEU A 51 5.58 3.87 10.85
CA LEU A 51 6.64 4.03 9.85
C LEU A 51 6.09 4.53 8.52
N SER A 52 4.93 4.03 8.08
CA SER A 52 4.28 4.49 6.86
C SER A 52 3.87 5.96 6.94
N GLN A 53 3.41 6.43 8.11
CA GLN A 53 3.09 7.84 8.33
C GLN A 53 4.36 8.70 8.37
N GLU A 54 5.42 8.24 9.04
CA GLU A 54 6.70 8.94 9.10
C GLU A 54 7.32 9.08 7.69
N MET A 55 7.27 8.03 6.86
CA MET A 55 7.73 8.10 5.47
C MET A 55 6.91 9.09 4.62
N ALA A 56 5.60 9.13 4.78
CA ALA A 56 4.75 10.10 4.09
C ALA A 56 4.99 11.55 4.57
N SER A 57 5.27 11.71 5.87
CA SER A 57 5.48 13.02 6.50
C SER A 57 6.90 13.56 6.33
N SER A 58 7.89 12.68 6.12
CA SER A 58 9.31 13.01 5.93
C SER A 58 9.67 13.29 4.47
N SER A 59 8.67 13.47 3.59
CA SER A 59 8.92 14.08 2.28
C SER A 59 9.49 15.49 2.49
N PRO A 60 10.70 15.81 2.02
CA PRO A 60 11.13 17.19 1.95
C PRO A 60 10.13 17.90 1.04
N GLN A 61 9.37 18.81 1.63
CA GLN A 61 8.53 19.78 0.94
C GLN A 61 9.47 20.67 0.12
N HIS A 62 10.02 20.16 -0.98
CA HIS A 62 10.50 20.97 -2.08
C HIS A 62 9.33 21.13 -3.05
N ALA A 63 8.32 21.85 -2.60
CA ALA A 63 7.34 22.47 -3.47
C ALA A 63 7.16 23.89 -2.93
N THR A 64 8.00 24.74 -3.47
CA THR A 64 8.04 26.19 -3.26
C THR A 64 6.64 26.78 -3.35
N THR A 65 6.24 27.46 -2.29
CA THR A 65 5.21 28.49 -2.33
C THR A 65 5.60 29.55 -3.35
N GLY A 66 4.81 29.65 -4.43
CA GLY A 66 4.91 30.69 -5.43
C GLY A 66 3.54 30.91 -6.07
N VAL A 67 2.67 31.63 -5.36
CA VAL A 67 1.49 32.24 -5.99
C VAL A 67 1.99 33.50 -6.67
N CYS A 68 1.96 33.55 -8.00
CA CYS A 68 1.74 34.75 -8.81
C CYS A 68 1.68 34.39 -10.30
N GLN A 69 0.44 34.32 -10.81
CA GLN A 69 -0.04 34.63 -12.16
C GLN A 69 0.96 34.57 -13.33
N GLN A 70 0.75 33.61 -14.24
CA GLN A 70 0.61 33.84 -15.69
C GLN A 70 0.30 32.52 -16.43
N GLN A 71 -0.88 32.46 -17.07
CA GLN A 71 -1.04 31.76 -18.36
C GLN A 71 -0.20 32.50 -19.42
N PRO A 72 0.24 31.88 -20.55
CA PRO A 72 -0.38 30.72 -21.20
C PRO A 72 0.59 29.62 -21.71
N SER A 73 0.04 28.40 -21.86
CA SER A 73 0.36 27.40 -22.90
C SER A 73 1.78 26.80 -22.98
N SER A 74 1.94 25.54 -22.53
CA SER A 74 2.60 24.45 -23.28
C SER A 74 2.75 23.21 -22.38
N SER A 75 2.01 22.15 -22.69
CA SER A 75 2.01 20.86 -22.02
C SER A 75 3.41 20.25 -21.88
N SER A 76 3.78 19.88 -20.65
CA SER A 76 4.74 18.80 -20.42
C SER A 76 3.99 17.47 -20.47
N GLU A 77 4.32 16.62 -21.44
CA GLU A 77 3.83 15.25 -21.50
C GLU A 77 4.55 14.41 -20.44
N VAL A 78 3.86 14.10 -19.34
CA VAL A 78 4.24 13.03 -18.42
C VAL A 78 3.43 11.79 -18.78
N VAL A 79 4.02 10.92 -19.61
CA VAL A 79 3.51 9.56 -19.84
C VAL A 79 3.78 8.72 -18.60
N VAL A 80 2.76 8.56 -17.76
CA VAL A 80 2.74 7.57 -16.69
C VAL A 80 1.74 6.49 -17.08
N ASP A 81 2.27 5.28 -17.23
CA ASP A 81 1.57 4.03 -17.53
C ASP A 81 0.36 3.85 -16.59
N GLY A 82 -0.85 4.06 -17.13
CA GLY A 82 -2.09 3.96 -16.37
C GLY A 82 -3.18 4.93 -16.83
N GLY A 83 -3.92 4.55 -17.87
CA GLY A 83 -5.25 5.07 -18.22
C GLY A 83 -5.42 6.59 -18.13
N LEU A 84 -5.04 7.31 -19.20
CA LEU A 84 -5.38 8.72 -19.36
C LEU A 84 -6.91 8.86 -19.36
N ILE A 85 -7.48 9.40 -18.28
CA ILE A 85 -8.87 9.84 -18.26
C ILE A 85 -8.99 11.00 -19.24
N ILE A 86 -9.35 10.68 -20.49
CA ILE A 86 -9.55 11.69 -21.51
C ILE A 86 -10.79 12.50 -21.09
N ASP A 87 -10.56 13.75 -20.73
CA ASP A 87 -11.63 14.67 -20.36
C ASP A 87 -12.59 14.84 -21.55
N ALA A 88 -13.90 14.80 -21.28
CA ALA A 88 -14.92 14.85 -22.33
C ALA A 88 -14.81 16.13 -23.18
N HIS A 89 -14.39 17.25 -22.58
CA HIS A 89 -14.17 18.51 -23.27
C HIS A 89 -12.90 18.48 -24.16
N ALA A 90 -11.90 17.67 -23.81
CA ALA A 90 -10.73 17.47 -24.67
C ALA A 90 -11.09 16.72 -25.97
N VAL A 91 -11.99 15.73 -25.89
CA VAL A 91 -12.52 15.03 -27.07
C VAL A 91 -13.32 16.00 -27.94
N GLU A 92 -14.21 16.77 -27.32
CA GLU A 92 -15.05 17.72 -28.05
C GLU A 92 -14.23 18.77 -28.79
N GLN A 93 -13.20 19.33 -28.13
CA GLN A 93 -12.28 20.27 -28.76
C GLN A 93 -11.47 19.64 -29.89
N ALA A 94 -10.98 18.41 -29.73
CA ALA A 94 -10.23 17.71 -30.78
C ALA A 94 -11.10 17.48 -32.03
N VAL A 95 -12.37 17.10 -31.84
CA VAL A 95 -13.32 16.93 -32.94
C VAL A 95 -13.60 18.26 -33.65
N VAL A 96 -13.84 19.33 -32.90
CA VAL A 96 -14.09 20.66 -33.48
C VAL A 96 -12.87 21.18 -34.26
N GLN A 97 -11.66 20.95 -33.76
CA GLN A 97 -10.44 21.32 -34.48
C GLN A 97 -10.24 20.50 -35.76
N ALA A 98 -10.49 19.18 -35.70
CA ALA A 98 -10.37 18.31 -36.87
C ALA A 98 -11.32 18.73 -38.00
N ILE A 99 -12.56 19.10 -37.66
CA ILE A 99 -13.53 19.59 -38.65
C ILE A 99 -13.08 20.93 -39.24
N LYS A 100 -12.56 21.84 -38.42
CA LYS A 100 -12.08 23.16 -38.89
C LYS A 100 -10.85 23.07 -39.78
N ASN A 101 -10.01 22.04 -39.61
CA ASN A 101 -8.76 21.90 -40.34
C ASN A 101 -8.90 21.06 -41.63
N CYS A 102 -10.11 20.71 -42.04
CA CYS A 102 -10.35 20.13 -43.37
C CYS A 102 -10.09 21.20 -44.45
N PRO A 103 -9.09 21.02 -45.33
CA PRO A 103 -8.94 21.91 -46.48
C PRO A 103 -10.14 21.69 -47.41
N ALA A 104 -10.96 22.73 -47.61
CA ALA A 104 -11.95 22.73 -48.67
C ALA A 104 -11.22 22.57 -50.00
N ASN A 105 -11.46 21.44 -50.70
CA ASN A 105 -11.00 21.24 -52.06
C ASN A 105 -11.87 22.05 -53.03
#